data_AF-A0A3S0B7K2-F1
#
_entry.id   AF-A0A3S0B7K2-F1
#
_cell.length_a   1.000
_cell.length_b   1.000
_cell.length_c   1.000
_cell.angle_alpha   90.00
_cell.angle_beta   90.00
_cell.angle_gamma   90.00
#
_symmetry.space_group_name_H-M   'P 1'
#
loop_
_entity.id
_entity.type
_entity.pdbx_description
1 polymer ?
#
loop_
_entity_poly.entity_id
_entity_poly.type
_entity_poly.pdbx_seq_one_letter_code
_entity_poly.pdbx_strand_id
1 'polypeptide(L)' 'MSIYLMEAGNHIQQGTPLCSGIHTIPIFNQGALIMAIRKDQNGETNFSEFLQAIWDAGVIGYEVNLIARTYS' A
#
# COMPACT_ATOMS: atom_id res chain seq x y z
N MET A 1 7.23 4.38 -2.82
CA MET A 1 7.17 5.38 -3.90
C MET A 1 5.72 5.55 -4.24
N SER A 2 5.20 6.77 -4.16
CA SER A 2 3.79 7.07 -4.45
C SER A 2 3.73 8.11 -5.56
N ILE A 3 2.86 7.88 -6.54
CA ILE A 3 2.61 8.81 -7.65
C ILE A 3 1.19 9.33 -7.47
N TYR A 4 1.04 10.64 -7.41
CA TYR A 4 -0.24 11.32 -7.30
C TYR A 4 -0.53 12.04 -8.61
N LEU A 5 -1.59 11.60 -9.31
CA LEU A 5 -2.09 12.27 -10.51
C LEU A 5 -3.15 13.28 -10.07
N MET A 6 -2.92 14.57 -10.31
CA MET A 6 -3.84 15.65 -9.95
C MET A 6 -4.08 16.57 -11.16
N GLU A 7 -5.26 17.20 -11.23
CA GLU A 7 -5.62 18.11 -12.33
C GLU A 7 -4.66 19.30 -12.48
N ALA A 8 -4.09 19.78 -11.36
CA ALA A 8 -3.16 20.91 -11.34
C ALA A 8 -1.68 20.52 -11.56
N GLY A 9 -1.38 19.23 -11.71
CA GLY A 9 -0.01 18.73 -11.89
C GLY A 9 0.23 17.39 -11.19
N ASN A 10 1.12 16.58 -11.78
CA ASN A 10 1.48 15.28 -11.21
C ASN A 10 2.60 15.44 -10.18
N HIS A 11 2.44 14.80 -9.01
CA HIS A 11 3.40 14.84 -7.92
C HIS A 11 3.98 13.45 -7.66
N ILE A 12 5.30 13.41 -7.41
CA ILE A 12 6.03 12.22 -7.01
C ILE A 12 6.47 12.38 -5.56
N GLN A 13 6.15 11.41 -4.71
CA GLN A 13 6.68 11.31 -3.35
C GLN A 13 7.51 10.04 -3.19
N GLN A 14 8.81 10.21 -3.10
CA GLN A 14 9.73 9.12 -2.79
C GLN A 14 9.88 8.99 -1.27
N GLY A 15 9.10 8.10 -0.66
CA GLY A 15 9.26 7.71 0.74
C GLY A 15 10.41 6.71 0.95
N THR A 16 10.68 6.37 2.21
CA THR A 16 11.63 5.31 2.59
C THR A 16 11.22 3.97 1.95
N PRO A 17 12.13 3.26 1.26
CA PRO A 17 11.83 1.96 0.68
C PRO A 17 11.43 0.95 1.76
N LEU A 18 10.37 0.17 1.51
CA LEU A 18 9.91 -0.89 2.41
C LEU A 18 10.92 -2.04 2.51
N CYS A 19 11.56 -2.39 1.39
CA CYS A 19 12.61 -3.41 1.34
C CYS A 19 13.78 -2.88 0.51
N SER A 20 15.00 -3.28 0.85
CA SER A 20 16.22 -2.95 0.12
C SER A 20 16.86 -4.21 -0.48
N GLY A 21 17.34 -4.12 -1.72
CA GLY A 21 17.90 -5.27 -2.46
C GLY A 21 16.86 -6.04 -3.28
N ILE A 22 17.17 -7.30 -3.60
CA ILE A 22 16.30 -8.18 -4.39
C ILE A 22 15.44 -9.00 -3.43
N HIS A 23 14.12 -8.85 -3.54
CA HIS A 23 13.14 -9.60 -2.73
C HIS A 23 12.16 -10.33 -3.63
N THR A 24 11.78 -11.53 -3.22
CA THR A 24 10.69 -12.28 -3.87
C THR A 24 9.36 -11.65 -3.49
N ILE A 25 8.51 -11.39 -4.47
CA ILE A 25 7.15 -10.90 -4.23
C ILE A 25 6.32 -12.04 -3.60
N PRO A 26 5.71 -11.83 -2.41
CA PRO A 26 4.84 -12.83 -1.80
C PRO A 26 3.62 -13.15 -2.68
N ILE A 27 3.12 -14.38 -2.62
CA ILE A 27 1.88 -14.76 -3.33
C ILE A 27 0.72 -14.00 -2.69
N PHE A 28 -0.14 -13.41 -3.52
CA PHE A 28 -1.30 -12.66 -3.04
C PHE A 28 -2.18 -13.49 -2.10
N ASN A 29 -2.45 -12.95 -0.91
CA ASN A 29 -3.30 -13.55 0.11
C ASN A 29 -4.37 -12.55 0.57
N GLN A 30 -5.58 -12.71 0.04
CA GLN A 30 -6.72 -11.85 0.37
C GLN A 30 -7.06 -11.87 1.87
N GLY A 31 -6.94 -13.00 2.55
CA GLY A 31 -7.21 -13.11 3.99
C GLY A 31 -6.22 -12.28 4.81
N ALA A 32 -4.92 -12.36 4.47
CA ALA A 32 -3.87 -11.55 5.08
C ALA A 32 -4.10 -10.05 4.84
N LEU A 33 -4.49 -9.66 3.63
CA LEU A 33 -4.84 -8.28 3.29
C LEU A 33 -6.00 -7.74 4.12
N ILE A 34 -7.11 -8.48 4.21
CA ILE A 34 -8.28 -8.07 5.01
C ILE A 34 -7.90 -7.91 6.48
N MET A 35 -7.08 -8.81 7.03
CA MET A 35 -6.60 -8.69 8.41
C MET A 35 -5.72 -7.45 8.62
N ALA A 36 -4.80 -7.16 7.70
CA ALA A 36 -3.94 -5.99 7.76
C ALA A 36 -4.77 -4.69 7.76
N ILE A 37 -5.76 -4.58 6.86
CA ILE A 37 -6.66 -3.42 6.78
C ILE A 37 -7.46 -3.25 8.07
N ARG A 38 -8.01 -4.34 8.63
CA ARG A 38 -8.80 -4.27 9.86
C ARG A 38 -7.97 -3.83 11.07
N LYS A 39 -6.74 -4.34 11.20
CA LYS A 39 -5.83 -3.92 12.27
C LYS A 39 -5.49 -2.45 12.18
N ASP A 40 -5.22 -1.95 10.97
CA ASP A 40 -4.94 -0.53 10.73
C ASP A 40 -6.15 0.36 11.07
N GLN A 41 -7.35 -0.04 10.63
CA GLN A 41 -8.60 0.67 10.96
C GLN A 41 -8.91 0.71 12.46
N ASN A 42 -8.48 -0.31 13.21
CA ASN A 42 -8.61 -0.35 14.67
C ASN A 42 -7.53 0.47 15.40
N GLY A 43 -6.56 1.04 14.68
CA GLY A 43 -5.41 1.74 15.27
C GLY A 43 -4.40 0.81 15.95
N GLU A 44 -4.39 -0.48 15.59
CA GLU A 44 -3.50 -1.49 16.17
C GLU A 44 -2.12 -1.54 15.48
N THR A 45 -1.94 -0.81 14.38
CA THR A 45 -0.69 -0.73 13.63
C THR A 45 -0.27 0.72 13.42
N ASN A 46 1.04 0.94 13.36
CA ASN A 46 1.58 2.16 12.77
C ASN A 46 1.75 1.99 11.25
N PHE A 47 2.03 3.10 10.55
CA PHE A 47 2.14 3.12 9.10
C PHE A 47 3.18 2.13 8.54
N SER A 48 4.35 1.99 9.18
CA SER A 48 5.39 1.06 8.72
C SER A 48 4.96 -0.41 8.91
N GLU A 49 4.31 -0.72 10.03
CA GLU A 49 3.78 -2.06 10.31
C GLU A 49 2.67 -2.44 9.33
N PHE A 50 1.79 -1.49 9.01
CA PHE A 50 0.76 -1.66 8.00
C PHE A 50 1.37 -1.94 6.63
N LEU A 51 2.35 -1.14 6.19
CA LEU A 51 3.02 -1.34 4.89
C LEU A 51 3.69 -2.72 4.79
N GLN A 52 4.34 -3.18 5.85
CA GLN A 52 4.94 -4.51 5.89
C GLN A 52 3.86 -5.60 5.78
N ALA A 53 2.76 -5.49 6.52
CA ALA A 53 1.67 -6.46 6.49
C ALA A 53 0.97 -6.53 5.11
N ILE A 54 0.84 -5.39 4.43
CA ILE A 54 0.28 -5.31 3.07
C ILE A 54 1.23 -5.95 2.05
N TRP A 55 2.55 -5.74 2.18
CA TRP A 55 3.55 -6.41 1.37
C TRP A 55 3.57 -7.93 1.58
N ASP A 56 3.51 -8.38 2.84
CA ASP A 56 3.47 -9.80 3.19
C ASP A 56 2.19 -10.49 2.67
N ALA A 57 1.12 -9.72 2.47
CA ALA A 57 -0.11 -10.17 1.80
C ALA A 57 0.02 -10.22 0.27
N GLY A 58 1.19 -9.88 -0.30
CA GLY A 58 1.48 -9.91 -1.73
C GLY A 58 0.98 -8.70 -2.52
N VAL A 59 0.71 -7.57 -1.84
CA VAL A 59 0.31 -6.32 -2.51
C VAL A 59 1.55 -5.52 -2.90
N ILE A 60 1.71 -5.26 -4.19
CA ILE A 60 2.87 -4.54 -4.76
C ILE A 60 2.54 -3.09 -5.18
N GLY A 61 1.27 -2.72 -5.15
CA GLY A 61 0.76 -1.42 -5.52
C GLY A 61 -0.74 -1.37 -5.34
N TYR A 62 -1.28 -0.17 -5.25
CA TYR A 62 -2.71 0.09 -5.24
C TYR A 62 -2.95 1.40 -5.99
N GLU A 63 -4.04 1.45 -6.74
CA GLU A 63 -4.50 2.64 -7.41
C GLU A 63 -5.77 3.14 -6.71
N VAL A 64 -5.81 4.45 -6.42
CA VAL A 64 -7.00 5.08 -5.85
C VAL A 64 -7.43 6.20 -6.77
N ASN A 65 -8.63 6.09 -7.30
CA ASN A 65 -9.27 7.17 -8.04
C ASN A 65 -10.24 7.91 -7.11
N LEU A 66 -9.80 9.06 -6.61
CA LEU A 66 -10.59 9.88 -5.70
C LEU A 66 -11.78 10.58 -6.40
N ILE A 67 -11.73 10.77 -7.72
CA ILE A 67 -12.82 11.37 -8.51
C ILE A 67 -13.96 10.36 -8.68
N ALA A 68 -13.62 9.15 -9.14
CA ALA A 68 -14.58 8.07 -9.35
C ALA A 68 -14.96 7.32 -8.06
N ARG A 69 -14.23 7.56 -6.95
CA ARG A 69 -14.35 6.84 -5.67
C ARG A 69 -14.13 5.33 -5.80
N THR A 70 -13.14 4.94 -6.60
CA THR A 70 -12.77 3.53 -6.85
C THR A 70 -11.34 3.25 -6.43
N TYR A 71 -11.04 1.98 -6.11
CA TYR A 71 -9.71 1.49 -5.78
C TYR A 71 -9.46 0.12 -6.42
N SER A 72 -8.21 -0.17 -6.80
CA SER A 72 -7.77 -1.43 -7.42
C SER A 72 -6.37 -1.84 -7.01
#